data_AF-A0A7M1UPK1-F1
#
_entry.id   AF-A0A7M1UPK1-F1
#
_cell.length_a   1.000
_cell.length_b   1.000
_cell.length_c   1.000
_cell.angle_alpha   90.00
_cell.angle_beta   90.00
_cell.angle_gamma   90.00
#
_symmetry.space_group_name_H-M   'P 1'
#
loop_
_entity.id
_entity.type
_entity.pdbx_description
1 polymer ?
#
loop_
_entity_poly.entity_id
_entity_poly.type
_entity_poly.pdbx_seq_one_letter_code
_entity_poly.pdbx_strand_id
1 'polypeptide(L)'
;MENLRFACSSCGLCCTLSPVSLLPHEDIALRFLANTYNLKYRSSPGYKMYDEISGFNLAFSYVMELVDGKCTFLKNNLCLIHDVAKPLICRSYPFVPKQVKYYVDNVNRHVYAVVEHGLSMKCPVVSRDMRRLEFVENPYRLAYYYTPKEFMASLEMERARNVYFELLSALWKKRIVELAEEKHGAPVINLYQFLRTYFPEMPNLLNIQPLRDKK
;
A
#
# COMPACT_ATOMS: atom_id res chain seq x y z
N MET A 1 5.11 -15.92 -26.67
CA MET A 1 4.17 -15.32 -25.69
C MET A 1 3.70 -13.92 -26.14
N GLU A 2 3.56 -13.65 -27.44
CA GLU A 2 3.50 -12.25 -27.90
C GLU A 2 2.14 -11.56 -27.82
N ASN A 3 1.05 -12.25 -27.46
CA ASN A 3 -0.30 -11.65 -27.52
C ASN A 3 -1.19 -11.85 -26.28
N LEU A 4 -0.66 -12.36 -25.16
CA LEU A 4 -1.45 -12.48 -23.93
C LEU A 4 -1.03 -11.38 -22.96
N ARG A 5 -1.78 -10.28 -22.95
CA ARG A 5 -1.65 -9.19 -21.98
C ARG A 5 -2.92 -9.07 -21.18
N PHE A 6 -2.77 -8.80 -19.88
CA PHE A 6 -3.87 -8.51 -19.00
C PHE A 6 -4.57 -7.21 -19.43
N ALA A 7 -5.90 -7.26 -19.44
CA ALA A 7 -6.75 -6.10 -19.59
C ALA A 7 -7.86 -6.17 -18.54
N CYS A 8 -7.95 -5.15 -17.69
CA CYS A 8 -8.99 -5.06 -16.68
C CYS A 8 -10.38 -4.96 -17.34
N SER A 9 -11.32 -5.80 -16.91
CA SER A 9 -12.71 -5.80 -17.40
C SER A 9 -13.63 -4.79 -16.69
N SER A 10 -13.09 -3.98 -15.77
CA SER A 10 -13.86 -3.00 -14.98
C SER A 10 -15.08 -3.58 -14.26
N CYS A 11 -14.99 -4.85 -13.84
CA CYS A 11 -16.10 -5.56 -13.19
C CYS A 11 -16.34 -5.17 -11.72
N GLY A 12 -15.45 -4.40 -11.10
CA GLY A 12 -15.56 -3.97 -9.70
C GLY A 12 -15.28 -5.06 -8.65
N LEU A 13 -15.03 -6.32 -9.06
CA LEU A 13 -14.86 -7.44 -8.12
C LEU A 13 -13.72 -7.23 -7.11
N CYS A 14 -12.58 -6.66 -7.54
CA CYS A 14 -11.46 -6.41 -6.64
C CYS A 14 -11.81 -5.48 -5.47
N CYS A 15 -12.84 -4.64 -5.61
CA CYS A 15 -13.34 -3.76 -4.58
C CYS A 15 -14.23 -4.45 -3.53
N THR A 16 -14.46 -5.77 -3.65
CA THR A 16 -15.31 -6.55 -2.74
C THR A 16 -14.60 -7.79 -2.18
N LEU A 17 -13.33 -8.01 -2.52
CA LEU A 17 -12.62 -9.25 -2.16
C LEU A 17 -12.14 -9.25 -0.72
N SER A 18 -11.49 -8.16 -0.29
CA SER A 18 -10.86 -8.08 1.02
C SER A 18 -10.64 -6.63 1.43
N PRO A 19 -10.42 -6.38 2.73
CA PRO A 19 -9.79 -5.16 3.20
C PRO A 19 -8.48 -4.87 2.43
N VAL A 20 -8.14 -3.59 2.31
CA VAL A 20 -7.03 -3.12 1.47
C VAL A 20 -5.89 -2.63 2.35
N SER A 21 -4.70 -3.20 2.18
CA SER A 21 -3.49 -2.74 2.86
C SER A 21 -2.97 -1.46 2.20
N LEU A 22 -2.79 -0.41 2.99
CA LEU A 22 -2.42 0.93 2.55
C LEU A 22 -1.07 1.35 3.12
N LEU A 23 -0.35 2.14 2.35
CA LEU A 23 0.79 2.90 2.87
C LEU A 23 0.30 4.07 3.74
N PRO A 24 1.14 4.57 4.67
CA PRO A 24 0.72 5.60 5.61
C PRO A 24 0.19 6.89 4.96
N HIS A 25 0.79 7.36 3.86
CA HIS A 25 0.29 8.54 3.15
C HIS A 25 -1.05 8.30 2.43
N GLU A 26 -1.29 7.08 1.93
CA GLU A 26 -2.52 6.73 1.23
C GLU A 26 -3.72 6.80 2.17
N ASP A 27 -3.57 6.31 3.41
CA ASP A 27 -4.63 6.39 4.42
C ASP A 27 -5.10 7.84 4.66
N ILE A 28 -4.16 8.79 4.74
CA ILE A 28 -4.47 10.21 4.94
C ILE A 28 -5.22 10.77 3.72
N ALA A 29 -4.74 10.47 2.52
CA ALA A 29 -5.38 10.93 1.28
C ALA A 29 -6.80 10.37 1.16
N LEU A 30 -7.00 9.10 1.48
CA LEU A 30 -8.32 8.46 1.42
C LEU A 30 -9.26 8.98 2.50
N ARG A 31 -8.80 9.22 3.73
CA ARG A 31 -9.60 9.88 4.79
C ARG A 31 -10.08 11.26 4.33
N PHE A 32 -9.18 12.05 3.74
CA PHE A 32 -9.53 13.36 3.20
C PHE A 32 -10.60 13.24 2.10
N LEU A 33 -10.38 12.39 1.08
CA LEU A 33 -11.32 12.21 -0.03
C LEU A 33 -12.67 11.67 0.43
N ALA A 34 -12.68 10.73 1.37
CA ALA A 34 -13.91 10.22 1.94
C ALA A 34 -14.71 11.32 2.65
N ASN A 35 -14.04 12.19 3.43
CA ASN A 35 -14.68 13.33 4.04
C ASN A 35 -15.23 14.32 2.99
N THR A 36 -14.43 14.67 1.97
CA THR A 36 -14.84 15.55 0.88
C THR A 36 -16.08 15.05 0.14
N TYR A 37 -16.16 13.74 -0.09
CA TYR A 37 -17.30 13.11 -0.78
C TYR A 37 -18.42 12.65 0.17
N ASN A 38 -18.33 12.97 1.47
CA ASN A 38 -19.27 12.53 2.49
C ASN A 38 -19.52 11.00 2.49
N LEU A 39 -18.44 10.23 2.36
CA LEU A 39 -18.43 8.77 2.33
C LEU A 39 -18.01 8.20 3.69
N LYS A 40 -18.59 7.05 4.06
CA LYS A 40 -18.19 6.32 5.26
C LYS A 40 -16.84 5.64 5.02
N TYR A 41 -15.78 6.12 5.64
CA TYR A 41 -14.44 5.51 5.57
C TYR A 41 -13.98 5.01 6.92
N ARG A 42 -13.41 3.81 6.94
CA ARG A 42 -12.81 3.20 8.12
C ARG A 42 -11.50 2.54 7.74
N SER A 43 -10.49 2.77 8.55
CA SER A 43 -9.23 2.05 8.49
C SER A 43 -8.61 1.97 9.88
N SER A 44 -7.79 0.94 10.07
CA SER A 44 -7.07 0.66 11.30
C SER A 44 -5.57 0.47 11.03
N PRO A 45 -4.68 0.77 11.99
CA PRO A 45 -3.25 0.47 11.86
C PRO A 45 -3.02 -1.03 11.65
N GLY A 46 -2.23 -1.39 10.64
CA GLY A 46 -1.90 -2.77 10.29
C GLY A 46 -0.67 -3.27 11.07
N TYR A 47 0.49 -2.70 10.81
CA TYR A 47 1.74 -2.98 11.52
C TYR A 47 2.23 -1.74 12.26
N LYS A 48 2.71 -1.91 13.50
CA LYS A 48 3.14 -0.84 14.39
C LYS A 48 4.45 -1.21 15.07
N MET A 49 5.24 -0.19 15.38
CA MET A 49 6.43 -0.27 16.24
C MET A 49 6.36 0.85 17.27
N TYR A 50 6.76 0.60 18.50
CA TYR A 50 6.82 1.63 19.52
C TYR A 50 8.11 2.43 19.37
N ASP A 51 8.04 3.75 19.44
CA ASP A 51 9.22 4.62 19.61
C ASP A 51 9.32 5.04 21.08
N GLU A 52 10.35 4.53 21.77
CA GLU A 52 10.55 4.76 23.20
C GLU A 52 10.84 6.24 23.52
N ILE A 53 11.36 7.00 22.56
CA ILE A 53 11.71 8.41 22.75
C ILE A 53 10.46 9.29 22.70
N SER A 54 9.63 9.13 21.67
CA SER A 54 8.41 9.94 21.51
C SER A 54 7.21 9.41 22.30
N GLY A 55 7.24 8.13 22.70
CA GLY A 55 6.14 7.49 23.42
C GLY A 55 4.95 7.09 22.54
N PHE A 56 5.13 7.06 21.21
CA PHE A 56 4.09 6.70 20.25
C PHE A 56 4.32 5.32 19.63
N ASN A 57 3.24 4.62 19.31
CA ASN A 57 3.27 3.55 18.31
C ASN A 57 3.24 4.18 16.91
N LEU A 58 4.31 3.99 16.14
CA LEU A 58 4.41 4.40 14.75
C LEU A 58 3.72 3.37 13.84
N ALA A 59 2.63 3.74 13.19
CA ALA A 59 1.90 2.87 12.26
C ALA A 59 2.57 2.86 10.86
N PHE A 60 3.13 1.71 10.49
CA PHE A 60 3.86 1.51 9.22
C PHE A 60 2.93 1.19 8.05
N SER A 61 1.73 0.69 8.34
CA SER A 61 0.71 0.38 7.36
C SER A 61 -0.68 0.55 7.96
N TYR A 62 -1.67 0.63 7.09
CA TYR A 62 -3.08 0.69 7.46
C TYR A 62 -3.86 -0.37 6.71
N VAL A 63 -5.01 -0.76 7.25
CA VAL A 63 -5.97 -1.64 6.59
C VAL A 63 -7.26 -0.86 6.43
N MET A 64 -7.61 -0.52 5.19
CA MET A 64 -8.92 0.04 4.86
C MET A 64 -9.96 -1.06 4.88
N GLU A 65 -10.99 -0.86 5.71
CA GLU A 65 -12.08 -1.81 5.87
C GLU A 65 -13.08 -1.70 4.72
N LEU A 66 -13.80 -2.79 4.48
CA LEU A 66 -14.96 -2.79 3.59
C LEU A 66 -16.18 -2.37 4.40
N VAL A 67 -17.00 -1.49 3.82
CA VAL A 67 -18.29 -1.08 4.36
C VAL A 67 -19.36 -1.87 3.63
N ASP A 68 -20.16 -2.65 4.38
CA ASP A 68 -21.18 -3.55 3.82
C ASP A 68 -20.63 -4.49 2.74
N GLY A 69 -19.41 -5.00 2.97
CA GLY A 69 -18.71 -5.92 2.08
C GLY A 69 -18.12 -5.28 0.81
N LYS A 70 -18.10 -3.94 0.71
CA LYS A 70 -17.58 -3.22 -0.47
C LYS A 70 -16.64 -2.09 -0.08
N CYS A 71 -15.72 -1.75 -0.99
CA CYS A 71 -14.89 -0.56 -0.87
C CYS A 71 -15.80 0.69 -0.92
N THR A 72 -15.57 1.63 0.00
CA THR A 72 -16.38 2.85 0.10
C THR A 72 -16.36 3.71 -1.18
N PHE A 73 -15.29 3.61 -1.98
CA PHE A 73 -15.13 4.33 -3.24
C PHE A 73 -15.70 3.59 -4.47
N LEU A 74 -16.36 2.44 -4.29
CA LEU A 74 -16.97 1.69 -5.38
C LEU A 74 -18.36 2.26 -5.73
N LYS A 75 -18.54 2.74 -6.97
CA LYS A 75 -19.82 3.21 -7.50
C LYS A 75 -20.01 2.70 -8.92
N ASN A 76 -21.13 2.03 -9.21
CA ASN A 76 -21.45 1.49 -10.53
C ASN A 76 -20.30 0.64 -11.13
N ASN A 77 -19.70 -0.24 -10.32
CA ASN A 77 -18.53 -1.08 -10.65
C ASN A 77 -17.21 -0.32 -10.95
N LEU A 78 -17.19 0.99 -10.77
CA LEU A 78 -16.04 1.85 -10.99
C LEU A 78 -15.54 2.48 -9.70
N CYS A 79 -14.25 2.81 -9.67
CA CYS A 79 -13.64 3.50 -8.54
C CYS A 79 -13.85 5.01 -8.71
N LEU A 80 -14.50 5.66 -7.74
CA LEU A 80 -14.73 7.10 -7.73
C LEU A 80 -13.43 7.93 -7.78
N ILE A 81 -12.34 7.38 -7.23
CA ILE A 81 -11.03 8.04 -7.12
C ILE A 81 -10.02 7.47 -8.12
N HIS A 82 -10.48 6.83 -9.21
CA HIS A 82 -9.63 6.12 -10.16
C HIS A 82 -8.44 6.95 -10.64
N ASP A 83 -8.69 8.19 -11.07
CA ASP A 83 -7.68 9.11 -11.62
C ASP A 83 -7.09 10.07 -10.57
N VAL A 84 -7.57 9.99 -9.32
CA VAL A 84 -7.25 10.99 -8.29
C VAL A 84 -6.23 10.42 -7.30
N ALA A 85 -6.57 9.32 -6.65
CA ALA A 85 -5.76 8.76 -5.56
C ALA A 85 -6.01 7.26 -5.39
N LYS A 86 -6.22 6.53 -6.49
CA LYS A 86 -6.40 5.08 -6.45
C LYS A 86 -5.15 4.45 -5.80
N PRO A 87 -5.29 3.69 -4.68
CA PRO A 87 -4.14 3.17 -3.96
C PRO A 87 -3.24 2.28 -4.82
N LEU A 88 -1.96 2.24 -4.51
CA LEU A 88 -0.95 1.49 -5.28
C LEU A 88 -1.24 0.00 -5.31
N ILE A 89 -1.69 -0.59 -4.21
CA ILE A 89 -2.13 -2.00 -4.20
C ILE A 89 -3.35 -2.23 -5.10
N CYS A 90 -4.25 -1.25 -5.22
CA CYS A 90 -5.41 -1.31 -6.11
C CYS A 90 -5.00 -1.09 -7.58
N ARG A 91 -3.93 -0.31 -7.83
CA ARG A 91 -3.29 -0.12 -9.14
C ARG A 91 -2.47 -1.34 -9.54
N SER A 92 -1.94 -2.09 -8.58
CA SER A 92 -1.17 -3.31 -8.81
C SER A 92 -2.05 -4.55 -8.97
N TYR A 93 -3.35 -4.49 -8.67
CA TYR A 93 -4.22 -5.64 -8.88
C TYR A 93 -4.33 -6.01 -10.37
N PRO A 94 -4.05 -7.27 -10.79
CA PRO A 94 -4.08 -8.48 -9.96
C PRO A 94 -2.73 -8.97 -9.44
N PHE A 95 -1.62 -8.29 -9.71
CA PHE A 95 -0.29 -8.58 -9.15
C PHE A 95 -0.10 -7.89 -7.78
N VAL A 96 -0.44 -8.60 -6.71
CA VAL A 96 -0.52 -8.05 -5.35
C VAL A 96 0.40 -8.79 -4.39
N PRO A 97 0.75 -8.17 -3.24
CA PRO A 97 1.46 -8.87 -2.17
C PRO A 97 0.66 -10.08 -1.68
N LYS A 98 1.30 -11.24 -1.62
CA LYS A 98 0.83 -12.40 -0.85
C LYS A 98 1.23 -12.29 0.61
N GLN A 99 2.46 -11.81 0.85
CA GLN A 99 3.03 -11.67 2.18
C GLN A 99 3.95 -10.46 2.23
N VAL A 100 3.87 -9.71 3.34
CA VAL A 100 4.80 -8.64 3.67
C VAL A 100 5.43 -8.99 5.02
N LYS A 101 6.75 -9.14 5.07
CA LYS A 101 7.51 -9.39 6.30
C LYS A 101 8.30 -8.14 6.65
N TYR A 102 8.10 -7.61 7.84
CA TYR A 102 8.88 -6.50 8.38
C TYR A 102 10.04 -7.05 9.20
N TYR A 103 11.22 -6.48 9.02
CA TYR A 103 12.44 -6.84 9.73
C TYR A 103 12.96 -5.62 10.47
N VAL A 104 13.34 -5.85 11.72
CA VAL A 104 13.87 -4.83 12.63
C VAL A 104 15.22 -5.34 13.13
N ASP A 105 16.28 -4.80 12.55
CA ASP A 105 17.66 -5.09 12.94
C ASP A 105 18.08 -4.10 14.02
N ASN A 106 18.00 -4.52 15.28
CA ASN A 106 18.35 -3.70 16.44
C ASN A 106 19.86 -3.37 16.51
N VAL A 107 20.71 -4.24 15.96
CA VAL A 107 22.17 -4.06 15.99
C VAL A 107 22.57 -2.96 15.03
N ASN A 108 22.08 -3.02 13.79
CA ASN A 108 22.39 -2.04 12.75
C ASN A 108 21.42 -0.85 12.72
N ARG A 109 20.37 -0.90 13.54
CA ARG A 109 19.24 0.05 13.57
C ARG A 109 18.66 0.29 12.21
N HIS A 110 18.21 -0.81 11.65
CA HIS A 110 17.71 -0.82 10.31
C HIS A 110 16.37 -1.52 10.27
N VAL A 111 15.38 -0.83 9.70
CA VAL A 111 14.08 -1.39 9.38
C VAL A 111 14.02 -1.60 7.88
N TYR A 112 13.47 -2.72 7.45
CA TYR A 112 13.16 -2.99 6.05
C TYR A 112 12.00 -3.97 5.95
N ALA A 113 11.45 -4.13 4.75
CA ALA A 113 10.45 -5.16 4.48
C ALA A 113 10.79 -5.98 3.25
N VAL A 114 10.44 -7.26 3.31
CA VAL A 114 10.50 -8.18 2.17
C VAL A 114 9.08 -8.53 1.77
N VAL A 115 8.79 -8.49 0.48
CA VAL A 115 7.46 -8.73 -0.06
C VAL A 115 7.49 -9.87 -1.04
N GLU A 116 6.60 -10.83 -0.87
CA GLU A 116 6.32 -11.83 -1.90
C GLU A 116 5.06 -11.42 -2.65
N HIS A 117 5.14 -11.34 -3.97
CA HIS A 117 4.01 -11.00 -4.84
C HIS A 117 3.45 -12.23 -5.57
N GLY A 118 2.22 -12.10 -6.05
CA GLY A 118 1.62 -13.07 -6.97
C GLY A 118 0.40 -12.54 -7.69
N LEU A 119 -0.02 -13.28 -8.72
CA LEU A 119 -1.25 -13.01 -9.45
C LEU A 119 -2.46 -13.55 -8.68
N SER A 120 -3.45 -12.70 -8.46
CA SER A 120 -4.69 -13.05 -7.79
C SER A 120 -5.60 -13.87 -8.72
N MET A 121 -5.76 -15.15 -8.40
CA MET A 121 -6.71 -16.06 -9.06
C MET A 121 -8.19 -15.67 -8.84
N LYS A 122 -8.46 -14.72 -7.95
CA LYS A 122 -9.80 -14.13 -7.80
C LYS A 122 -10.16 -13.20 -8.95
N CYS A 123 -9.20 -12.73 -9.73
CA CYS A 123 -9.48 -11.95 -10.93
C CYS A 123 -10.00 -12.89 -12.03
N PRO A 124 -11.18 -12.65 -12.60
CA PRO A 124 -11.75 -13.54 -13.62
C PRO A 124 -10.89 -13.60 -14.89
N VAL A 125 -10.22 -12.50 -15.25
CA VAL A 125 -9.30 -12.45 -16.40
C VAL A 125 -8.09 -13.34 -16.16
N VAL A 126 -7.44 -13.22 -14.99
CA VAL A 126 -6.31 -14.09 -14.61
C VAL A 126 -6.75 -15.56 -14.53
N SER A 127 -7.88 -15.83 -13.89
CA SER A 127 -8.41 -17.19 -13.74
C SER A 127 -8.65 -17.87 -15.10
N ARG A 128 -9.24 -17.15 -16.05
CA ARG A 128 -9.45 -17.63 -17.42
C ARG A 128 -8.13 -17.88 -18.15
N ASP A 129 -7.17 -16.99 -17.97
CA ASP A 129 -5.92 -17.00 -18.73
C ASP A 129 -4.87 -17.95 -18.12
N MET A 130 -5.07 -18.43 -16.88
CA MET A 130 -4.10 -19.18 -16.08
C MET A 130 -3.48 -20.40 -16.79
N ARG A 131 -4.28 -21.21 -17.48
CA ARG A 131 -3.79 -22.39 -18.24
C ARG A 131 -2.74 -22.02 -19.29
N ARG A 132 -2.72 -20.77 -19.74
CA ARG A 132 -1.77 -20.23 -20.73
C ARG A 132 -0.55 -19.58 -20.07
N LEU A 133 -0.58 -19.36 -18.75
CA LEU A 133 0.46 -18.72 -17.96
C LEU A 133 1.30 -19.73 -17.14
N GLU A 134 0.85 -20.98 -17.01
CA GLU A 134 1.48 -22.06 -16.23
C GLU A 134 2.94 -22.37 -16.61
N PHE A 135 3.39 -21.98 -17.81
CA PHE A 135 4.74 -22.25 -18.30
C PHE A 135 5.82 -21.25 -17.82
N VAL A 136 5.45 -20.24 -17.03
CA VAL A 136 6.39 -19.24 -16.52
C VAL A 136 6.65 -19.47 -15.02
N GLU A 137 7.81 -20.04 -14.70
CA GLU A 137 8.19 -20.38 -13.31
C GLU A 137 8.40 -19.14 -12.42
N ASN A 138 8.87 -18.03 -12.99
CA ASN A 138 9.17 -16.82 -12.21
C ASN A 138 7.98 -15.84 -12.20
N PRO A 139 7.35 -15.57 -11.03
CA PRO A 139 6.17 -14.72 -10.94
C PRO A 139 6.43 -13.25 -11.31
N TYR A 140 7.65 -12.74 -11.08
CA TYR A 140 8.03 -11.38 -11.47
C TYR A 140 8.21 -11.26 -12.99
N ARG A 141 8.83 -12.27 -13.62
CA ARG A 141 8.94 -12.32 -15.09
C ARG A 141 7.57 -12.43 -15.73
N LEU A 142 6.69 -13.28 -15.18
CA LEU A 142 5.32 -13.41 -15.63
C LEU A 142 4.58 -12.08 -15.53
N ALA A 143 4.62 -11.43 -14.36
CA ALA A 143 3.96 -10.15 -14.14
C ALA A 143 4.49 -9.03 -15.04
N TYR A 144 5.81 -8.99 -15.29
CA TYR A 144 6.44 -8.02 -16.19
C TYR A 144 5.87 -8.11 -17.62
N TYR A 145 5.63 -9.32 -18.14
CA TYR A 145 5.11 -9.48 -19.50
C TYR A 145 3.58 -9.45 -19.58
N TYR A 146 2.90 -10.09 -18.63
CA TYR A 146 1.45 -10.26 -18.64
C TYR A 146 0.70 -9.05 -18.08
N THR A 147 1.18 -8.47 -16.97
CA THR A 147 0.55 -7.35 -16.25
C THR A 147 1.55 -6.19 -16.05
N PRO A 148 2.14 -5.62 -17.13
CA PRO A 148 3.24 -4.67 -17.00
C PRO A 148 2.88 -3.41 -16.20
N LYS A 149 1.65 -2.90 -16.35
CA LYS A 149 1.20 -1.69 -15.64
C LYS A 149 1.05 -1.95 -14.14
N GLU A 150 0.45 -3.07 -13.80
CA GLU A 150 0.23 -3.51 -12.43
C GLU A 150 1.54 -3.86 -11.72
N PHE A 151 2.48 -4.49 -12.45
CA PHE A 151 3.84 -4.75 -11.99
C PHE A 151 4.58 -3.45 -11.66
N MET A 152 4.49 -2.44 -12.53
CA MET A 152 5.11 -1.14 -12.23
C MET A 152 4.49 -0.47 -10.99
N ALA A 153 3.18 -0.60 -10.79
CA ALA A 153 2.52 -0.09 -9.58
C ALA A 153 2.95 -0.83 -8.31
N SER A 154 3.24 -2.14 -8.38
CA SER A 154 3.78 -2.87 -7.22
C SER A 154 5.19 -2.42 -6.88
N LEU A 155 6.05 -2.16 -7.89
CA LEU A 155 7.38 -1.59 -7.67
C LEU A 155 7.32 -0.17 -7.08
N GLU A 156 6.36 0.65 -7.52
CA GLU A 156 6.10 1.98 -6.94
C GLU A 156 5.72 1.87 -5.45
N MET A 157 4.86 0.91 -5.11
CA MET A 157 4.48 0.63 -3.72
C MET A 157 5.67 0.19 -2.86
N GLU A 158 6.52 -0.70 -3.37
CA GLU A 158 7.73 -1.13 -2.67
C GLU A 158 8.72 0.01 -2.48
N ARG A 159 8.96 0.83 -3.50
CA ARG A 159 9.82 2.02 -3.41
C ARG A 159 9.32 2.99 -2.35
N ALA A 160 8.03 3.30 -2.36
CA ALA A 160 7.42 4.17 -1.36
C ALA A 160 7.61 3.60 0.06
N ARG A 161 7.39 2.29 0.25
CA ARG A 161 7.65 1.61 1.54
C ARG A 161 9.12 1.73 1.97
N ASN A 162 10.06 1.53 1.05
CA ASN A 162 11.48 1.59 1.35
C ASN A 162 11.91 3.01 1.76
N VAL A 163 11.37 4.05 1.13
CA VAL A 163 11.62 5.45 1.56
C VAL A 163 11.22 5.65 3.02
N TYR A 164 10.05 5.16 3.45
CA TYR A 164 9.66 5.24 4.86
C TYR A 164 10.71 4.63 5.80
N PHE A 165 11.17 3.42 5.47
CA PHE A 165 12.07 2.67 6.33
C PHE A 165 13.52 3.15 6.28
N GLU A 166 13.97 3.66 5.15
CA GLU A 166 15.27 4.34 5.02
C GLU A 166 15.32 5.58 5.90
N LEU A 167 14.29 6.44 5.82
CA LEU A 167 14.18 7.65 6.64
C LEU A 167 14.07 7.32 8.13
N LEU A 168 13.23 6.34 8.49
CA LEU A 168 13.09 5.91 9.88
C LEU A 168 14.39 5.31 10.43
N SER A 169 15.08 4.47 9.64
CA SER A 169 16.39 3.92 10.00
C SER A 169 17.44 5.02 10.16
N ALA A 170 17.41 6.07 9.34
CA ALA A 170 18.31 7.21 9.45
C ALA A 170 18.10 7.98 10.77
N LEU A 171 16.85 8.18 11.19
CA LEU A 171 16.55 8.77 12.50
C LEU A 171 17.00 7.86 13.66
N TRP A 172 16.80 6.55 13.53
CA TRP A 172 17.16 5.59 14.59
C TRP A 172 18.68 5.48 14.79
N LYS A 173 19.43 5.45 13.68
CA LYS A 173 20.91 5.51 13.71
C LYS A 173 21.43 6.79 14.36
N LYS A 174 20.72 7.90 14.18
CA LYS A 174 21.02 9.20 14.81
C LYS A 174 20.50 9.33 16.25
N ARG A 175 19.91 8.27 16.84
CA ARG A 175 19.31 8.29 18.18
C ARG A 175 18.19 9.33 18.35
N ILE A 176 17.51 9.68 17.26
CA ILE A 176 16.35 10.58 17.28
C ILE A 176 15.06 9.81 17.61
N VAL A 177 15.02 8.53 17.24
CA VAL A 177 14.00 7.55 17.65
C VAL A 177 14.68 6.33 18.24
N GLU A 178 13.94 5.54 19.02
CA GLU A 178 14.39 4.24 19.53
C GLU A 178 13.25 3.23 19.38
N LEU A 179 13.39 2.29 18.43
CA LEU A 179 12.30 1.39 18.07
C LEU A 179 12.27 0.13 18.94
N ALA A 180 11.09 -0.21 19.43
CA ALA A 180 10.78 -1.42 20.18
C ALA A 180 9.47 -2.05 19.66
N GLU A 181 9.16 -3.25 20.16
CA GLU A 181 7.87 -3.89 19.88
C GLU A 181 6.69 -2.99 20.29
N GLU A 182 5.55 -3.15 19.62
CA GLU A 182 4.35 -2.36 19.89
C GLU A 182 4.01 -2.35 21.39
N LYS A 183 3.73 -1.16 21.93
CA LYS A 183 3.29 -0.99 23.32
C LYS A 183 1.78 -0.84 23.39
N HIS A 184 1.10 -1.81 24.02
CA HIS A 184 -0.35 -1.76 24.19
C HIS A 184 -0.78 -0.50 24.97
N GLY A 185 -1.85 0.16 24.50
CA GLY A 185 -2.39 1.38 25.11
C GLY A 185 -1.63 2.68 24.79
N ALA A 186 -0.44 2.61 24.18
CA ALA A 186 0.25 3.81 23.74
C ALA A 186 -0.45 4.45 22.52
N PRO A 187 -0.49 5.79 22.43
CA PRO A 187 -1.09 6.49 21.30
C PRO A 187 -0.42 6.10 19.98
N VAL A 188 -1.22 5.97 18.92
CA VAL A 188 -0.74 5.60 17.58
C VAL A 188 -0.62 6.84 16.71
N ILE A 189 0.52 7.01 16.05
CA ILE A 189 0.74 8.06 15.06
C ILE A 189 1.04 7.45 13.68
N ASN A 190 0.55 8.09 12.63
CA ASN A 190 0.84 7.71 11.26
C ASN A 190 2.32 7.97 10.94
N LEU A 191 3.04 6.96 10.44
CA LEU A 191 4.47 7.09 10.16
C LEU A 191 4.79 8.20 9.15
N TYR A 192 3.91 8.45 8.16
CA TYR A 192 4.11 9.57 7.23
C TYR A 192 4.00 10.92 7.93
N GLN A 193 3.03 11.10 8.82
CA GLN A 193 2.91 12.35 9.58
C GLN A 193 4.11 12.54 10.51
N PHE A 194 4.55 11.47 11.17
CA PHE A 194 5.73 11.49 12.02
C PHE A 194 6.98 11.87 11.23
N LEU A 195 7.31 11.17 10.14
CA LEU A 195 8.53 11.45 9.39
C LEU A 195 8.52 12.84 8.74
N ARG A 196 7.36 13.38 8.38
CA ARG A 196 7.25 14.74 7.82
C ARG A 196 7.67 15.85 8.77
N THR A 197 7.74 15.60 10.08
CA THR A 197 8.28 16.60 11.03
C THR A 197 9.81 16.73 10.90
N TYR A 198 10.48 15.70 10.38
CA TYR A 198 11.93 15.67 10.15
C TYR A 198 12.31 15.83 8.67
N PHE A 199 11.44 15.40 7.75
CA PHE A 199 11.64 15.41 6.31
C PHE A 199 10.45 16.07 5.60
N PRO A 200 10.34 17.41 5.60
CA PRO A 200 9.21 18.13 4.98
C PRO A 200 9.06 17.87 3.47
N GLU A 201 10.14 17.51 2.79
CA GLU A 201 10.24 17.18 1.37
C GLU A 201 9.72 15.79 0.99
N MET A 202 9.31 14.99 1.98
CA MET A 202 8.81 13.63 1.79
C MET A 202 7.70 13.47 0.73
N PRO A 203 6.76 14.42 0.52
CA PRO A 203 5.82 14.34 -0.60
C PRO A 203 6.52 14.21 -1.97
N ASN A 204 7.66 14.89 -2.17
CA ASN A 204 8.43 14.82 -3.41
C ASN A 204 9.13 13.46 -3.53
N LEU A 205 9.72 12.95 -2.43
CA LEU A 205 10.37 11.63 -2.39
C LEU A 205 9.40 10.49 -2.71
N LEU A 206 8.14 10.64 -2.31
CA LEU A 206 7.07 9.68 -2.56
C LEU A 206 6.30 9.94 -3.86
N ASN A 207 6.68 10.96 -4.64
CA ASN A 207 5.97 11.40 -5.85
C ASN A 207 4.46 11.63 -5.63
N ILE A 208 4.09 12.16 -4.46
CA ILE A 208 2.70 12.46 -4.09
C ILE A 208 2.26 13.72 -4.83
N GLN A 209 1.28 13.57 -5.71
CA GLN A 209 0.64 14.71 -6.36
C GLN A 209 -0.32 15.40 -5.37
N PRO A 210 -0.41 16.74 -5.39
CA PRO A 210 -1.44 17.44 -4.63
C PRO A 210 -2.81 16.94 -5.05
N LEU A 211 -3.69 16.66 -4.09
CA LEU A 211 -5.09 16.36 -4.37
C LEU A 211 -5.72 17.62 -4.98
N ARG A 212 -5.96 17.58 -6.29
CA ARG A 212 -6.71 18.61 -7.00
C ARG A 212 -8.16 18.14 -7.10
N ASP A 213 -9.09 18.91 -6.56
CA ASP A 213 -10.50 18.69 -6.84
C ASP A 213 -10.72 18.83 -8.35
N LYS A 214 -11.32 17.82 -8.98
CA LYS A 214 -11.95 18.02 -10.28
C LYS A 214 -13.18 18.91 -10.00
N LYS A 215 -13.02 20.23 -10.19
CA LYS A 215 -14.15 21.16 -10.32
C LYS A 215 -15.00 20.78 -11.52
#